data_AF-A0A812QHI3-F1
#
_entry.id   AF-A0A812QHI3-F1
#
_cell.length_a   1.000
_cell.length_b   1.000
_cell.length_c   1.000
_cell.angle_alpha   90.00
_cell.angle_beta   90.00
_cell.angle_gamma   90.00
#
_symmetry.space_group_name_H-M   'P 1'
#
loop_
_entity.id
_entity.type
_entity.pdbx_description
1 polymer ?
#
loop_
_entity_poly.entity_id
_entity_poly.type
_entity_poly.pdbx_seq_one_letter_code
_entity_poly.pdbx_strand_id
1 'polypeptide(L)'
;MTSMASGAGKLALTYVSYSGMSALLAVSSHHPGQPLAVPPFAAYLKLDTTKLMSWQPSPYVSSVENYSRGIFLFNTWQQYGDGRTRTRNGLLSEKLQLSEMPLEENLHEVCRRAVTEEEMQRVVDASTTIQPGYPAPAYDPSYKTPLRVVDEIFLDHTVEIEQSKSYPGLVTVYHLYTVDILCTGLPTLNFNTLEYEAPDEAGHRKLKYIHAWVWMKFESIQRYLFEGSVLKERITKGTFTSPEQLRDWLAQFDIDLHSYGTGQLKSVAELWKEVEAEKTHL
;
A
#
# COMPACT_ATOMS: atom_id res chain seq x y z
N MET A 1 22.65 32.99 40.73
CA MET A 1 21.33 33.66 40.64
C MET A 1 20.84 33.48 39.22
N THR A 2 19.77 32.71 39.11
CA THR A 2 19.14 32.16 37.91
C THR A 2 18.15 33.16 37.34
N SER A 3 18.01 33.24 36.00
CA SER A 3 16.73 33.32 35.29
C SER A 3 16.95 33.75 33.83
N MET A 4 16.79 32.80 32.91
CA MET A 4 16.51 33.06 31.50
C MET A 4 15.03 33.43 31.35
N ALA A 5 14.72 34.45 30.55
CA ALA A 5 13.36 34.75 30.12
C ALA A 5 13.16 34.29 28.68
N SER A 6 12.17 33.41 28.51
CA SER A 6 11.68 32.81 27.27
C SER A 6 10.86 33.81 26.45
N GLY A 7 11.26 34.06 25.19
CA GLY A 7 10.43 34.69 24.18
C GLY A 7 9.79 33.62 23.29
N ALA A 8 8.53 33.27 23.54
CA ALA A 8 7.76 32.40 22.67
C ALA A 8 7.23 33.18 21.47
N GLY A 9 7.89 33.06 20.32
CA GLY A 9 7.37 33.51 19.03
C GLY A 9 6.37 32.49 18.48
N LYS A 10 5.08 32.85 18.44
CA LYS A 10 4.07 32.10 17.68
C LYS A 10 4.35 32.26 16.18
N LEU A 11 4.67 31.17 15.49
CA LEU A 11 4.76 31.11 14.03
C LEU A 11 3.37 30.78 13.48
N ALA A 12 2.76 31.74 12.79
CA ALA A 12 1.62 31.53 11.92
C ALA A 12 2.14 31.05 10.56
N LEU A 13 1.67 29.89 10.08
CA LEU A 13 1.92 29.40 8.72
C LEU A 13 0.82 29.93 7.81
N THR A 14 1.20 30.80 6.88
CA THR A 14 0.35 31.24 5.76
C THR A 14 0.54 30.28 4.59
N TYR A 15 -0.53 29.69 4.08
CA TYR A 15 -0.50 28.73 2.96
C TYR A 15 -0.92 29.43 1.66
N VAL A 16 -0.17 29.20 0.58
CA VAL A 16 -0.49 29.68 -0.78
C VAL A 16 -0.75 28.48 -1.67
N SER A 17 -1.94 28.42 -2.25
CA SER A 17 -2.38 27.36 -3.17
C SER A 17 -2.05 27.73 -4.62
N TYR A 18 -1.53 26.76 -5.40
CA TYR A 18 -1.64 26.80 -6.86
C TYR A 18 -2.23 25.48 -7.36
N SER A 19 -3.45 25.58 -7.87
CA SER A 19 -4.13 24.54 -8.64
C SER A 19 -3.67 24.56 -10.09
N GLY A 20 -3.05 23.48 -10.54
CA GLY A 20 -2.85 23.16 -11.96
C GLY A 20 -1.67 23.85 -12.64
N MET A 21 -0.59 23.10 -12.90
CA MET A 21 0.04 23.03 -14.23
C MET A 21 1.24 22.07 -14.23
N SER A 22 1.43 21.47 -15.40
CA SER A 22 2.56 20.66 -15.86
C SER A 22 3.93 21.26 -15.54
N ALA A 23 4.91 20.36 -15.39
CA ALA A 23 6.30 20.68 -15.10
C ALA A 23 6.89 21.75 -16.04
N LEU A 24 7.42 22.83 -15.44
CA LEU A 24 8.31 23.79 -16.09
C LEU A 24 9.65 23.75 -15.36
N LEU A 25 10.65 23.20 -16.04
CA LEU A 25 12.06 23.29 -15.65
C LEU A 25 12.55 24.71 -15.96
N ALA A 26 12.83 25.51 -14.93
CA ALA A 26 13.56 26.76 -15.08
C ALA A 26 15.04 26.51 -14.74
N VAL A 27 15.88 26.47 -15.77
CA VAL A 27 17.33 26.62 -15.64
C VAL A 27 17.62 28.13 -15.56
N SER A 28 18.11 28.62 -14.42
CA SER A 28 18.58 30.01 -14.30
C SER A 28 20.11 30.03 -14.29
N SER A 29 20.68 30.68 -15.30
CA SER A 29 22.09 31.06 -15.37
C SER A 29 22.40 32.15 -14.35
N HIS A 30 23.44 31.93 -13.54
CA HIS A 30 23.88 32.85 -12.48
C HIS A 30 24.68 34.03 -13.06
N HIS A 31 24.32 35.25 -12.67
CA HIS A 31 25.20 36.42 -12.73
C HIS A 31 25.72 36.77 -11.32
N PRO A 32 27.02 37.03 -11.14
CA PRO A 32 27.60 37.30 -9.84
C PRO A 32 27.34 38.77 -9.43
N GLY A 33 26.62 38.98 -8.32
CA GLY A 33 26.53 40.32 -7.72
C GLY A 33 25.29 40.66 -6.89
N GLN A 34 24.30 39.77 -6.72
CA GLN A 34 23.15 40.04 -5.86
C GLN A 34 23.21 39.28 -4.51
N PRO A 35 22.77 39.90 -3.40
CA PRO A 35 22.75 39.26 -2.09
C PRO A 35 21.79 38.07 -2.08
N LEU A 36 22.22 36.98 -1.44
CA LEU A 36 21.45 35.75 -1.25
C LEU A 36 20.13 36.05 -0.51
N ALA A 37 19.03 36.13 -1.25
CA ALA A 37 17.72 35.95 -0.67
C ALA A 37 17.60 34.46 -0.28
N VAL A 38 17.55 34.19 1.02
CA VAL A 38 17.21 32.86 1.54
C VAL A 38 15.78 32.56 1.07
N PRO A 39 15.54 31.55 0.21
CA PRO A 39 14.18 31.26 -0.21
C PRO A 39 13.38 30.74 0.99
N PRO A 40 12.10 31.10 1.13
CA PRO A 40 11.25 30.50 2.16
C PRO A 40 11.21 28.99 1.95
N PHE A 41 11.40 28.24 3.04
CA PHE A 41 11.27 26.79 3.07
C PHE A 41 9.89 26.38 2.52
N ALA A 42 9.84 26.05 1.22
CA ALA A 42 8.68 25.45 0.60
C ALA A 42 8.69 23.96 0.95
N ALA A 43 7.82 23.56 1.87
CA ALA A 43 7.53 22.15 2.12
C ALA A 43 6.79 21.58 0.91
N TYR A 44 7.54 20.95 -0.01
CA TYR A 44 6.98 20.22 -1.13
C TYR A 44 6.51 18.84 -0.64
N LEU A 45 5.23 18.72 -0.30
CA LEU A 45 4.56 17.42 -0.14
C LEU A 45 4.35 16.81 -1.53
N LYS A 46 5.34 16.04 -2.00
CA LYS A 46 5.22 15.21 -3.20
C LYS A 46 5.05 13.76 -2.76
N LEU A 47 3.84 13.24 -2.89
CA LEU A 47 3.49 11.84 -2.65
C LEU A 47 4.15 10.95 -3.73
N ASP A 48 5.36 10.50 -3.45
CA ASP A 48 6.09 9.51 -4.24
C ASP A 48 5.33 8.16 -4.25
N THR A 49 5.00 7.65 -5.43
CA THR A 49 4.30 6.36 -5.64
C THR A 49 5.26 5.18 -5.80
N THR A 50 6.55 5.34 -5.54
CA THR A 50 7.55 4.31 -5.79
C THR A 50 8.33 3.92 -4.53
N LYS A 51 7.63 3.29 -3.58
CA LYS A 51 8.07 2.09 -2.84
C LYS A 51 6.93 1.52 -2.00
N LEU A 52 6.53 0.29 -2.32
CA LEU A 52 6.00 -0.67 -1.34
C LEU A 52 7.18 -1.11 -0.47
N MET A 53 6.97 -1.29 0.84
CA MET A 53 7.96 -1.57 1.90
C MET A 53 8.49 -0.33 2.66
N SER A 54 7.58 0.40 3.28
CA SER A 54 7.67 0.75 4.71
C SER A 54 6.27 0.55 5.29
N TRP A 55 6.17 0.22 6.58
CA TRP A 55 4.95 -0.28 7.21
C TRP A 55 3.77 0.67 7.00
N GLN A 56 2.67 0.18 6.41
CA GLN A 56 1.46 0.98 6.21
C GLN A 56 0.42 0.57 7.26
N PRO A 57 0.03 1.45 8.19
CA PRO A 57 -1.28 1.33 8.80
C PRO A 57 -2.32 1.53 7.70
N SER A 58 -3.11 0.49 7.48
CA SER A 58 -4.06 0.36 6.39
C SER A 58 -5.42 0.06 6.98
N PRO A 59 -6.52 0.53 6.36
CA PRO A 59 -7.83 0.18 6.84
C PRO A 59 -8.10 -1.32 6.83
N TYR A 60 -8.65 -1.81 7.93
CA TYR A 60 -9.16 -3.16 8.04
C TYR A 60 -10.62 -3.18 7.58
N VAL A 61 -10.83 -3.50 6.31
CA VAL A 61 -12.19 -3.58 5.76
C VAL A 61 -12.77 -4.96 6.08
N SER A 62 -13.95 -4.99 6.69
CA SER A 62 -14.67 -6.23 6.97
C SER A 62 -16.18 -6.09 6.81
N SER A 63 -16.88 -7.23 6.78
CA SER A 63 -18.32 -7.27 7.00
C SER A 63 -18.62 -7.40 8.50
N VAL A 64 -19.81 -6.98 8.93
CA VAL A 64 -20.24 -7.09 10.33
C VAL A 64 -20.09 -8.54 10.86
N GLU A 65 -20.44 -9.53 10.02
CA GLU A 65 -20.32 -10.94 10.38
C GLU A 65 -18.86 -11.40 10.53
N ASN A 66 -18.00 -11.03 9.59
CA ASN A 66 -16.59 -11.44 9.58
C ASN A 66 -15.75 -10.71 10.61
N TYR A 67 -16.09 -9.48 10.95
CA TYR A 67 -15.34 -8.67 11.92
C TYR A 67 -15.28 -9.34 13.29
N SER A 68 -16.41 -9.86 13.78
CA SER A 68 -16.48 -10.61 15.05
C SER A 68 -15.60 -11.88 15.09
N ARG A 69 -15.18 -12.37 13.92
CA ARG A 69 -14.33 -13.55 13.74
C ARG A 69 -12.88 -13.20 13.45
N GLY A 70 -12.52 -11.91 13.47
CA GLY A 70 -11.19 -11.42 13.12
C GLY A 70 -10.83 -11.67 11.66
N ILE A 71 -11.81 -11.65 10.75
CA ILE A 71 -11.61 -11.88 9.31
C ILE A 71 -11.77 -10.54 8.57
N PHE A 72 -10.83 -10.23 7.69
CA PHE A 72 -10.72 -8.96 6.97
C PHE A 72 -10.42 -9.18 5.49
N LEU A 73 -10.67 -8.17 4.66
CA LEU A 73 -10.31 -8.20 3.25
C LEU A 73 -8.81 -7.98 3.07
N PHE A 74 -8.22 -8.83 2.24
CA PHE A 74 -6.82 -8.75 1.84
C PHE A 74 -6.70 -8.76 0.33
N ASN A 75 -5.97 -7.79 -0.21
CA ASN A 75 -5.72 -7.67 -1.63
C ASN A 75 -4.50 -8.50 -2.02
N THR A 76 -4.74 -9.57 -2.76
CA THR A 76 -3.68 -10.53 -3.14
C THR A 76 -2.93 -10.06 -4.38
N TRP A 77 -3.65 -9.71 -5.43
CA TRP A 77 -3.11 -9.25 -6.69
C TRP A 77 -3.98 -8.17 -7.31
N GLN A 78 -3.41 -7.47 -8.27
CA GLN A 78 -4.14 -6.53 -9.11
C GLN A 78 -3.72 -6.65 -10.57
N GLN A 79 -4.67 -6.43 -11.46
CA GLN A 79 -4.44 -6.42 -12.90
C GLN A 79 -4.69 -5.01 -13.46
N TYR A 80 -3.77 -4.50 -14.25
CA TYR A 80 -3.88 -3.21 -14.93
C TYR A 80 -4.87 -3.30 -16.09
N GLY A 81 -5.44 -2.17 -16.52
CA GLY A 81 -6.31 -2.12 -17.70
C GLY A 81 -5.67 -2.62 -19.02
N ASP A 82 -4.35 -2.80 -19.06
CA ASP A 82 -3.62 -3.40 -20.20
C ASP A 82 -3.40 -4.93 -20.07
N GLY A 83 -3.93 -5.55 -19.01
CA GLY A 83 -3.85 -6.99 -18.74
C GLY A 83 -2.62 -7.43 -17.94
N ARG A 84 -1.62 -6.57 -17.72
CA ARG A 84 -0.48 -6.91 -16.83
C ARG A 84 -0.98 -7.15 -15.41
N THR A 85 -0.37 -8.08 -14.70
CA THR A 85 -0.72 -8.41 -13.30
C THR A 85 0.47 -8.14 -12.39
N ARG A 86 0.20 -7.70 -11.16
CA ARG A 86 1.19 -7.65 -10.08
C ARG A 86 0.61 -8.20 -8.79
N THR A 87 1.46 -8.81 -7.98
CA THR A 87 1.15 -9.11 -6.58
C THR A 87 1.03 -7.81 -5.79
N ARG A 88 0.05 -7.71 -4.88
CA ARG A 88 -0.10 -6.58 -3.95
C ARG A 88 0.18 -7.01 -2.52
N ASN A 89 -0.42 -8.11 -2.07
CA ASN A 89 -0.33 -8.61 -0.70
C ASN A 89 -0.48 -7.51 0.35
N GLY A 90 -1.57 -6.75 0.26
CA GLY A 90 -1.81 -5.60 1.12
C GLY A 90 -3.27 -5.52 1.56
N LEU A 91 -3.49 -4.80 2.66
CA LEU A 91 -4.81 -4.30 3.01
C LEU A 91 -5.23 -3.19 2.03
N LEU A 92 -6.48 -2.74 2.11
CA LEU A 92 -6.89 -1.53 1.41
C LEU A 92 -6.01 -0.36 1.90
N SER A 93 -5.60 0.52 1.00
CA SER A 93 -4.85 1.73 1.35
C SER A 93 -5.24 2.84 0.41
N GLU A 94 -5.44 4.04 0.93
CA GLU A 94 -5.81 5.21 0.14
C GLU A 94 -5.06 6.46 0.59
N LYS A 95 -4.80 7.36 -0.35
CA LYS A 95 -4.12 8.62 -0.08
C LYS A 95 -5.12 9.67 0.38
N LEU A 96 -4.76 10.36 1.45
CA LEU A 96 -5.51 11.51 1.94
C LEU A 96 -5.17 12.75 1.12
N GLN A 97 -6.18 13.59 0.94
CA GLN A 97 -6.06 14.94 0.41
C GLN A 97 -5.97 15.94 1.57
N LEU A 98 -5.32 17.07 1.34
CA LEU A 98 -5.19 18.10 2.38
C LEU A 98 -6.55 18.69 2.81
N SER A 99 -7.53 18.69 1.91
CA SER A 99 -8.90 19.13 2.19
C SER A 99 -9.67 18.19 3.12
N GLU A 100 -9.15 16.99 3.36
CA GLU A 100 -9.76 15.98 4.24
C GLU A 100 -9.22 16.03 5.67
N MET A 101 -8.37 17.03 5.96
CA MET A 101 -7.80 17.24 7.29
C MET A 101 -8.61 18.29 8.08
N PRO A 102 -8.81 18.08 9.40
CA PRO A 102 -8.39 16.92 10.20
C PRO A 102 -9.18 15.66 9.86
N LEU A 103 -8.51 14.49 9.91
CA LEU A 103 -9.12 13.23 9.47
C LEU A 103 -10.33 12.86 10.33
N GLU A 104 -10.27 13.14 11.63
CA GLU A 104 -11.31 12.80 12.60
C GLU A 104 -12.66 13.45 12.27
N GLU A 105 -12.64 14.64 11.67
CA GLU A 105 -13.85 15.36 11.24
C GLU A 105 -14.39 14.85 9.90
N ASN A 106 -13.55 14.17 9.10
CA ASN A 106 -13.86 13.72 7.75
C ASN A 106 -13.82 12.19 7.59
N LEU A 107 -13.64 11.44 8.70
CA LEU A 107 -13.28 10.03 8.69
C LEU A 107 -14.27 9.20 7.88
N HIS A 108 -15.56 9.38 8.13
CA HIS A 108 -16.62 8.66 7.44
C HIS A 108 -16.55 8.88 5.92
N GLU A 109 -16.40 10.13 5.49
CA GLU A 109 -16.40 10.48 4.07
C GLU A 109 -15.15 9.94 3.36
N VAL A 110 -13.99 10.01 4.02
CA VAL A 110 -12.74 9.42 3.54
C VAL A 110 -12.87 7.91 3.39
N CYS A 111 -13.39 7.20 4.41
CA CYS A 111 -13.61 5.76 4.36
C CYS A 111 -14.61 5.39 3.26
N ARG A 112 -15.70 6.15 3.13
CA ARG A 112 -16.71 5.96 2.09
C ARG A 112 -16.12 6.15 0.70
N ARG A 113 -15.34 7.21 0.46
CA ARG A 113 -14.66 7.47 -0.81
C ARG A 113 -13.70 6.34 -1.15
N ALA A 114 -12.79 6.00 -0.24
CA ALA A 114 -11.77 4.98 -0.44
C ALA A 114 -12.39 3.62 -0.82
N VAL A 115 -13.46 3.20 -0.12
CA VAL A 115 -14.17 1.96 -0.43
C VAL A 115 -15.00 2.10 -1.70
N THR A 116 -15.96 3.02 -1.74
CA THR A 116 -17.05 2.99 -2.73
C THR A 116 -16.77 3.77 -4.00
N GLU A 117 -15.87 4.76 -3.96
CA GLU A 117 -15.62 5.66 -5.09
C GLU A 117 -14.26 5.44 -5.73
N GLU A 118 -13.36 4.66 -5.13
CA GLU A 118 -12.02 4.43 -5.65
C GLU A 118 -11.72 2.94 -5.76
N GLU A 119 -11.30 2.27 -4.68
CA GLU A 119 -10.77 0.89 -4.76
C GLU A 119 -11.86 -0.16 -5.06
N MET A 120 -13.13 0.10 -4.72
CA MET A 120 -14.24 -0.87 -4.84
C MET A 120 -15.47 -0.30 -5.57
N GLN A 121 -15.25 0.55 -6.59
CA GLN A 121 -16.33 1.17 -7.40
C GLN A 121 -17.32 0.16 -7.98
N ARG A 122 -16.84 -1.02 -8.40
CA ARG A 122 -17.72 -2.09 -8.91
C ARG A 122 -17.27 -3.47 -8.44
N VAL A 123 -18.19 -4.19 -7.80
CA VAL A 123 -18.01 -5.59 -7.38
C VAL A 123 -18.29 -6.53 -8.55
N VAL A 124 -17.39 -7.49 -8.77
CA VAL A 124 -17.49 -8.50 -9.82
C VAL A 124 -17.05 -9.87 -9.28
N ASP A 125 -17.31 -10.93 -10.05
CA ASP A 125 -16.92 -12.29 -9.68
C ASP A 125 -15.41 -12.44 -9.56
N ALA A 126 -14.95 -13.33 -8.66
CA ALA A 126 -13.52 -13.59 -8.41
C ALA A 126 -12.75 -14.08 -9.65
N SER A 127 -13.43 -14.68 -10.63
CA SER A 127 -12.83 -15.11 -11.88
C SER A 127 -12.59 -13.97 -12.87
N THR A 128 -13.12 -12.77 -12.60
CA THR A 128 -13.03 -11.62 -13.52
C THR A 128 -11.60 -11.18 -13.69
N THR A 129 -11.10 -11.33 -14.92
CA THR A 129 -9.76 -10.96 -15.36
C THR A 129 -9.81 -10.51 -16.82
N ILE A 130 -8.88 -9.64 -17.22
CA ILE A 130 -8.67 -9.28 -18.62
C ILE A 130 -7.94 -10.42 -19.29
N GLN A 131 -8.61 -11.05 -20.25
CA GLN A 131 -8.07 -12.14 -21.05
C GLN A 131 -7.29 -11.59 -22.26
N PRO A 132 -6.24 -12.29 -22.72
CA PRO A 132 -5.50 -11.88 -23.92
C PRO A 132 -6.42 -11.71 -25.14
N GLY A 133 -6.37 -10.53 -25.77
CA GLY A 133 -7.19 -10.21 -26.95
C GLY A 133 -8.62 -9.79 -26.65
N TYR A 134 -9.05 -9.76 -25.38
CA TYR A 134 -10.36 -9.25 -24.97
C TYR A 134 -10.24 -7.83 -24.41
N PRO A 135 -11.21 -6.94 -24.69
CA PRO A 135 -11.19 -5.58 -24.14
C PRO A 135 -11.39 -5.61 -22.62
N ALA A 136 -10.81 -4.60 -21.95
CA ALA A 136 -11.06 -4.39 -20.53
C ALA A 136 -12.54 -4.08 -20.26
N PRO A 137 -13.11 -4.52 -19.11
CA PRO A 137 -14.47 -4.16 -18.71
C PRO A 137 -14.71 -2.65 -18.77
N ALA A 138 -15.71 -2.22 -19.55
CA ALA A 138 -16.07 -0.82 -19.67
C ALA A 138 -16.71 -0.28 -18.39
N TYR A 139 -16.54 1.03 -18.15
CA TYR A 139 -17.24 1.74 -17.08
C TYR A 139 -18.75 1.77 -17.37
N ASP A 140 -19.56 1.42 -16.38
CA ASP A 140 -21.02 1.47 -16.45
C ASP A 140 -21.54 2.55 -15.50
N PRO A 141 -21.99 3.71 -16.00
CA PRO A 141 -22.50 4.80 -15.15
C PRO A 141 -23.84 4.45 -14.47
N SER A 142 -24.54 3.42 -14.94
CA SER A 142 -25.79 2.96 -14.34
C SER A 142 -25.57 2.02 -13.16
N TYR A 143 -24.38 1.41 -13.07
CA TYR A 143 -24.03 0.53 -11.97
C TYR A 143 -24.10 1.26 -10.63
N LYS A 144 -24.76 0.65 -9.66
CA LYS A 144 -24.81 1.13 -8.28
C LYS A 144 -24.08 0.13 -7.41
N THR A 145 -22.98 0.58 -6.81
CA THR A 145 -22.23 -0.27 -5.88
C THR A 145 -23.13 -0.67 -4.71
N PRO A 146 -23.22 -1.97 -4.39
CA PRO A 146 -24.00 -2.43 -3.25
C PRO A 146 -23.31 -2.11 -1.92
N LEU A 147 -22.03 -1.72 -1.96
CA LEU A 147 -21.20 -1.51 -0.79
C LEU A 147 -21.60 -0.22 -0.05
N ARG A 148 -21.68 -0.32 1.28
CA ARG A 148 -21.90 0.83 2.16
C ARG A 148 -21.03 0.71 3.38
N VAL A 149 -20.27 1.74 3.69
CA VAL A 149 -19.62 1.89 5.01
C VAL A 149 -20.73 2.16 6.02
N VAL A 150 -20.78 1.34 7.06
CA VAL A 150 -21.81 1.43 8.11
C VAL A 150 -21.24 1.82 9.47
N ASP A 151 -19.93 1.64 9.65
CA ASP A 151 -19.22 2.06 10.84
C ASP A 151 -17.72 2.17 10.53
N GLU A 152 -17.04 2.99 11.30
CA GLU A 152 -15.60 3.18 11.20
C GLU A 152 -14.99 3.51 12.57
N ILE A 153 -13.82 2.94 12.83
CA ILE A 153 -13.12 3.13 14.09
C ILE A 153 -11.70 3.57 13.79
N PHE A 154 -11.38 4.81 14.13
CA PHE A 154 -10.00 5.28 14.10
C PHE A 154 -9.17 4.53 15.16
N LEU A 155 -8.12 3.84 14.72
CA LEU A 155 -7.32 2.98 15.59
C LEU A 155 -5.99 3.61 15.98
N ASP A 156 -5.27 4.18 15.00
CA ASP A 156 -3.90 4.65 15.23
C ASP A 156 -3.48 5.71 14.20
N HIS A 157 -2.56 6.59 14.61
CA HIS A 157 -1.88 7.55 13.74
C HIS A 157 -0.38 7.49 14.02
N THR A 158 0.36 7.01 13.03
CA THR A 158 1.81 6.93 13.06
C THR A 158 2.41 7.98 12.12
N VAL A 159 3.52 8.60 12.54
CA VAL A 159 4.29 9.53 11.71
C VAL A 159 5.64 8.90 11.39
N GLU A 160 5.91 8.69 10.09
CA GLU A 160 7.19 8.21 9.60
C GLU A 160 7.98 9.33 8.92
N ILE A 161 9.29 9.34 9.11
CA ILE A 161 10.19 10.32 8.49
C ILE A 161 11.28 9.56 7.74
N GLU A 162 11.36 9.73 6.42
CA GLU A 162 12.36 9.08 5.57
C GLU A 162 13.00 10.07 4.60
N GLN A 163 14.20 9.75 4.09
CA GLN A 163 14.71 10.45 2.90
C GLN A 163 13.94 10.00 1.66
N SER A 164 13.54 10.98 0.84
CA SER A 164 12.84 10.74 -0.41
C SER A 164 13.73 9.99 -1.39
N LYS A 165 13.23 8.85 -1.87
CA LYS A 165 13.94 8.00 -2.84
C LYS A 165 13.90 8.62 -4.24
N SER A 166 12.80 9.27 -4.60
CA SER A 166 12.70 10.04 -5.85
C SER A 166 13.38 11.41 -5.80
N TYR A 167 13.62 11.96 -4.61
CA TYR A 167 14.28 13.26 -4.43
C TYR A 167 15.37 13.20 -3.37
N PRO A 168 16.56 12.65 -3.70
CA PRO A 168 17.66 12.52 -2.76
C PRO A 168 18.00 13.86 -2.08
N GLY A 169 18.13 13.84 -0.75
CA GLY A 169 18.39 15.02 0.07
C GLY A 169 17.14 15.75 0.58
N LEU A 170 15.94 15.40 0.11
CA LEU A 170 14.68 15.85 0.73
C LEU A 170 14.20 14.83 1.76
N VAL A 171 13.74 15.32 2.90
CA VAL A 171 13.07 14.52 3.93
C VAL A 171 11.58 14.56 3.68
N THR A 172 10.94 13.39 3.67
CA THR A 172 9.50 13.22 3.56
C THR A 172 8.94 12.78 4.90
N VAL A 173 7.86 13.43 5.34
CA VAL A 173 7.08 13.03 6.51
C VAL A 173 5.79 12.39 6.03
N TYR A 174 5.54 11.15 6.42
CA TYR A 174 4.32 10.42 6.15
C TYR A 174 3.45 10.41 7.40
N HIS A 175 2.21 10.86 7.27
CA HIS A 175 1.18 10.68 8.29
C HIS A 175 0.35 9.48 7.86
N LEU A 176 0.37 8.43 8.65
CA LEU A 176 -0.26 7.16 8.31
C LEU A 176 -1.34 6.85 9.35
N TYR A 177 -2.58 6.64 8.89
CA TYR A 177 -3.75 6.48 9.74
C TYR A 177 -4.34 5.08 9.57
N THR A 178 -4.57 4.36 10.68
CA THR A 178 -5.25 3.06 10.70
C THR A 178 -6.72 3.24 11.05
N VAL A 179 -7.60 2.59 10.30
CA VAL A 179 -9.05 2.67 10.53
C VAL A 179 -9.69 1.30 10.33
N ASP A 180 -10.49 0.82 11.27
CA ASP A 180 -11.40 -0.30 10.97
C ASP A 180 -12.58 0.24 10.16
N ILE A 181 -12.94 -0.45 9.07
CA ILE A 181 -14.08 -0.07 8.25
C ILE A 181 -15.05 -1.24 8.18
N LEU A 182 -16.25 -1.06 8.72
CA LEU A 182 -17.33 -2.04 8.59
C LEU A 182 -18.20 -1.69 7.40
N CYS A 183 -18.40 -2.68 6.54
CA CYS A 183 -19.17 -2.54 5.32
C CYS A 183 -20.35 -3.53 5.28
N THR A 184 -21.44 -3.10 4.68
CA THR A 184 -22.52 -3.97 4.18
C THR A 184 -22.43 -4.10 2.66
N GLY A 185 -23.09 -5.14 2.12
CA GLY A 185 -23.09 -5.41 0.68
C GLY A 185 -21.85 -6.12 0.14
N LEU A 186 -20.86 -6.41 1.00
CA LEU A 186 -19.68 -7.20 0.63
C LEU A 186 -20.06 -8.67 0.33
N PRO A 187 -19.50 -9.29 -0.73
CA PRO A 187 -19.70 -10.71 -1.00
C PRO A 187 -19.18 -11.60 0.13
N THR A 188 -19.87 -12.72 0.39
CA THR A 188 -19.44 -13.69 1.42
C THR A 188 -18.26 -14.55 0.98
N LEU A 189 -18.08 -14.73 -0.32
CA LEU A 189 -16.94 -15.41 -0.94
C LEU A 189 -15.90 -14.40 -1.39
N ASN A 190 -14.73 -14.89 -1.80
CA ASN A 190 -13.73 -14.06 -2.48
C ASN A 190 -14.33 -13.42 -3.74
N PHE A 191 -13.83 -12.25 -4.11
CA PHE A 191 -14.38 -11.46 -5.21
C PHE A 191 -13.32 -10.50 -5.74
N ASN A 192 -13.61 -9.91 -6.89
CA ASN A 192 -12.79 -8.84 -7.43
C ASN A 192 -13.55 -7.53 -7.47
N THR A 193 -12.82 -6.41 -7.51
CA THR A 193 -13.39 -5.10 -7.76
C THR A 193 -12.73 -4.42 -8.95
N LEU A 194 -13.48 -3.56 -9.62
CA LEU A 194 -12.99 -2.71 -10.69
C LEU A 194 -12.83 -1.28 -10.16
N GLU A 195 -11.65 -0.72 -10.36
CA GLU A 195 -11.34 0.71 -10.17
C GLU A 195 -11.13 1.35 -11.54
N TYR A 196 -11.74 2.51 -11.74
CA TYR A 196 -11.64 3.32 -12.95
C TYR A 196 -10.98 4.67 -12.66
N GLU A 197 -10.26 5.18 -13.66
CA GLU A 197 -9.66 6.51 -13.63
C GLU A 197 -10.72 7.62 -13.51
N ALA A 198 -10.25 8.82 -13.15
CA ALA A 198 -11.05 10.03 -13.26
C ALA A 198 -11.59 10.20 -14.70
N PRO A 199 -12.78 10.81 -14.87
CA PRO A 199 -13.33 11.03 -16.20
C PRO A 199 -12.40 11.92 -17.03
N ASP A 200 -12.22 11.56 -18.30
CA ASP A 200 -11.55 12.42 -19.28
C ASP A 200 -12.45 13.62 -19.68
N GLU A 201 -11.98 14.47 -20.59
CA GLU A 201 -12.75 15.63 -21.08
C GLU A 201 -14.08 15.26 -21.72
N ALA A 202 -14.19 14.03 -22.25
CA ALA A 202 -15.41 13.49 -22.84
C ALA A 202 -16.28 12.71 -21.82
N GLY A 203 -15.86 12.65 -20.55
CA GLY A 203 -16.56 11.93 -19.49
C GLY A 203 -16.32 10.42 -19.48
N HIS A 204 -15.43 9.90 -20.33
CA HIS A 204 -15.09 8.48 -20.33
C HIS A 204 -14.15 8.15 -19.18
N ARG A 205 -14.32 6.94 -18.64
CA ARG A 205 -13.48 6.41 -17.58
C ARG A 205 -12.83 5.12 -18.03
N LYS A 206 -11.49 5.10 -18.04
CA LYS A 206 -10.71 3.90 -18.36
C LYS A 206 -10.56 3.04 -17.11
N LEU A 207 -10.57 1.71 -17.28
CA LEU A 207 -10.26 0.80 -16.20
C LEU A 207 -8.81 1.00 -15.76
N LYS A 208 -8.63 1.33 -14.48
CA LYS A 208 -7.32 1.49 -13.84
C LYS A 208 -6.83 0.13 -13.36
N TYR A 209 -7.59 -0.51 -12.47
CA TYR A 209 -7.24 -1.80 -11.88
C TYR A 209 -8.43 -2.75 -11.73
N ILE A 210 -8.13 -4.04 -11.79
CA ILE A 210 -8.91 -5.10 -11.16
C ILE A 210 -8.18 -5.45 -9.86
N HIS A 211 -8.86 -5.41 -8.73
CA HIS A 211 -8.32 -5.81 -7.43
C HIS A 211 -8.90 -7.16 -7.02
N ALA A 212 -8.06 -8.07 -6.54
CA ALA A 212 -8.51 -9.38 -6.09
C ALA A 212 -8.49 -9.51 -4.58
N TRP A 213 -9.68 -9.68 -4.00
CA TRP A 213 -9.91 -9.67 -2.58
C TRP A 213 -10.20 -11.06 -2.06
N VAL A 214 -9.50 -11.43 -0.99
CA VAL A 214 -9.76 -12.64 -0.24
C VAL A 214 -10.13 -12.31 1.20
N TRP A 215 -11.00 -13.11 1.77
CA TRP A 215 -11.29 -13.07 3.20
C TRP A 215 -10.21 -13.81 3.96
N MET A 216 -9.55 -13.12 4.89
CA MET A 216 -8.41 -13.69 5.61
C MET A 216 -8.46 -13.31 7.09
N LYS A 217 -8.07 -14.25 7.95
CA LYS A 217 -7.90 -13.97 9.37
C LYS A 217 -6.77 -12.97 9.61
N PHE A 218 -6.92 -12.13 10.63
CA PHE A 218 -5.91 -11.13 10.97
C PHE A 218 -4.55 -11.76 11.25
N GLU A 219 -4.47 -12.90 11.94
CA GLU A 219 -3.17 -13.55 12.21
C GLU A 219 -2.44 -13.94 10.92
N SER A 220 -3.19 -14.36 9.89
CA SER A 220 -2.64 -14.65 8.57
C SER A 220 -2.28 -13.37 7.80
N ILE A 221 -3.04 -12.29 7.93
CA ILE A 221 -2.69 -10.99 7.33
C ILE A 221 -1.42 -10.44 7.96
N GLN A 222 -1.33 -10.45 9.29
CA GLN A 222 -0.13 -10.08 10.05
C GLN A 222 1.06 -10.90 9.56
N ARG A 223 0.85 -12.20 9.34
CA ARG A 223 1.84 -13.06 8.69
C ARG A 223 2.32 -12.49 7.37
N TYR A 224 1.43 -12.23 6.39
CA TYR A 224 1.85 -11.67 5.10
C TYR A 224 2.52 -10.30 5.19
N LEU A 225 2.00 -9.39 6.02
CA LEU A 225 2.51 -8.02 6.12
C LEU A 225 3.84 -7.93 6.89
N PHE A 226 4.00 -8.75 7.93
CA PHE A 226 5.17 -8.72 8.81
C PHE A 226 6.25 -9.72 8.37
N GLU A 227 5.87 -10.89 7.83
CA GLU A 227 6.80 -11.86 7.26
C GLU A 227 7.32 -11.43 5.88
N GLY A 228 6.54 -10.65 5.12
CA GLY A 228 7.02 -9.99 3.91
C GLY A 228 8.03 -8.86 4.15
N SER A 229 8.20 -8.39 5.39
CA SER A 229 9.13 -7.28 5.70
C SER A 229 10.27 -7.64 6.67
N VAL A 230 10.07 -8.44 7.74
CA VAL A 230 11.17 -8.85 8.66
C VAL A 230 10.90 -10.17 9.44
N LEU A 231 10.30 -11.20 8.83
CA LEU A 231 10.31 -12.58 9.37
C LEU A 231 10.45 -13.51 8.15
N LYS A 232 11.64 -13.93 7.72
CA LYS A 232 12.37 -15.04 8.36
C LYS A 232 11.45 -15.91 9.21
N GLU A 233 10.55 -16.67 8.55
CA GLU A 233 10.10 -17.93 9.13
C GLU A 233 11.35 -18.66 9.60
N ARG A 234 11.55 -18.79 10.91
CA ARG A 234 12.68 -19.56 11.41
C ARG A 234 12.40 -21.00 11.02
N ILE A 235 13.02 -21.46 9.94
CA ILE A 235 12.88 -22.85 9.56
C ILE A 235 13.61 -23.65 10.64
N THR A 236 12.83 -24.33 11.46
CA THR A 236 13.32 -25.23 12.50
C THR A 236 13.19 -26.67 12.06
N LYS A 237 13.83 -27.58 12.79
CA LYS A 237 13.68 -29.02 12.60
C LYS A 237 12.20 -29.43 12.50
N GLY A 238 11.88 -30.27 11.52
CA GLY A 238 10.54 -30.77 11.27
C GLY A 238 9.65 -29.84 10.45
N THR A 239 10.14 -28.67 10.02
CA THR A 239 9.35 -27.75 9.16
C THR A 239 9.13 -28.33 7.76
N PHE A 240 10.12 -29.07 7.23
CA PHE A 240 10.05 -29.69 5.91
C PHE A 240 10.26 -31.19 6.02
N THR A 241 9.32 -31.99 5.49
CA THR A 241 9.44 -33.46 5.54
C THR A 241 10.44 -34.00 4.51
N SER A 242 10.85 -33.18 3.55
CA SER A 242 11.82 -33.55 2.52
C SER A 242 12.59 -32.32 2.00
N PRO A 243 13.79 -32.51 1.41
CA PRO A 243 14.55 -31.42 0.81
C PRO A 243 13.86 -30.76 -0.40
N GLU A 244 12.95 -31.47 -1.08
CA GLU A 244 12.13 -30.93 -2.17
C GLU A 244 11.15 -29.88 -1.64
N GLN A 245 10.53 -30.10 -0.47
CA GLN A 245 9.67 -29.09 0.15
C GLN A 245 10.45 -27.83 0.54
N LEU A 246 11.67 -27.97 1.06
CA LEU A 246 12.56 -26.82 1.30
C LEU A 246 12.89 -26.11 -0.02
N ARG A 247 13.13 -26.85 -1.11
CA ARG A 247 13.40 -26.29 -2.43
C ARG A 247 12.21 -25.47 -2.96
N ASP A 248 11.01 -26.03 -2.89
CA ASP A 248 9.77 -25.39 -3.32
C ASP A 248 9.47 -24.13 -2.49
N TRP A 249 9.81 -24.16 -1.20
CA TRP A 249 9.75 -22.98 -0.33
C TRP A 249 10.78 -21.92 -0.74
N LEU A 250 12.06 -22.28 -0.91
CA LEU A 250 13.11 -21.34 -1.32
C LEU A 250 12.85 -20.71 -2.69
N ALA A 251 12.21 -21.44 -3.61
CA ALA A 251 11.88 -20.96 -4.95
C ALA A 251 10.90 -19.78 -4.94
N GLN A 252 10.17 -19.55 -3.85
CA GLN A 252 9.25 -18.43 -3.70
C GLN A 252 9.96 -17.08 -3.52
N PHE A 253 11.27 -17.08 -3.22
CA PHE A 253 12.03 -15.88 -2.84
C PHE A 253 12.99 -15.36 -3.92
N ASP A 254 12.81 -15.74 -5.19
CA ASP A 254 13.67 -15.31 -6.32
C ASP A 254 15.17 -15.62 -6.10
N ILE A 255 15.47 -16.71 -5.39
CA ILE A 255 16.83 -17.21 -5.15
C ILE A 255 17.25 -18.09 -6.33
N ASP A 256 18.45 -17.87 -6.88
CA ASP A 256 19.02 -18.76 -7.90
C ASP A 256 19.44 -20.12 -7.31
N LEU A 257 18.49 -21.05 -7.30
CA LEU A 257 18.68 -22.42 -6.83
C LEU A 257 19.55 -23.28 -7.79
N HIS A 258 19.85 -22.82 -9.00
CA HIS A 258 20.71 -23.58 -9.91
C HIS A 258 22.20 -23.48 -9.53
N SER A 259 22.59 -22.41 -8.85
CA SER A 259 23.94 -22.23 -8.30
C SER A 259 24.21 -23.10 -7.05
N TYR A 260 23.17 -23.59 -6.38
CA TYR A 260 23.28 -24.41 -5.16
C TYR A 260 23.77 -25.82 -5.49
N GLY A 261 24.75 -26.30 -4.72
CA GLY A 261 25.43 -27.57 -4.98
C GLY A 261 26.52 -27.50 -6.05
N THR A 262 26.90 -26.29 -6.47
CA THR A 262 28.02 -26.06 -7.39
C THR A 262 29.15 -25.28 -6.69
N GLY A 263 30.41 -25.65 -6.98
CA GLY A 263 31.57 -25.00 -6.39
C GLY A 263 31.65 -25.18 -4.86
N GLN A 264 31.67 -24.06 -4.13
CA GLN A 264 31.68 -24.05 -2.65
C GLN A 264 30.28 -23.90 -2.03
N LEU A 265 29.23 -23.78 -2.83
CA LEU A 265 27.87 -23.59 -2.35
C LEU A 265 27.22 -24.95 -2.05
N LYS A 266 26.62 -25.06 -0.86
CA LYS A 266 25.88 -26.25 -0.42
C LYS A 266 24.66 -26.49 -1.31
N SER A 267 24.32 -27.75 -1.53
CA SER A 267 23.07 -28.14 -2.14
C SER A 267 21.88 -27.88 -1.20
N VAL A 268 20.68 -27.77 -1.76
CA VAL A 268 19.44 -27.65 -0.95
C VAL A 268 19.25 -28.86 -0.03
N ALA A 269 19.69 -30.05 -0.45
CA ALA A 269 19.63 -31.26 0.36
C ALA A 269 20.58 -31.20 1.58
N GLU A 270 21.77 -30.59 1.43
CA GLU A 270 22.68 -30.36 2.54
C GLU A 270 22.16 -29.28 3.49
N LEU A 271 21.59 -28.21 2.93
CA LEU A 271 20.95 -27.16 3.71
C LEU A 271 19.79 -27.70 4.56
N TRP A 272 18.93 -28.55 3.97
CA TRP A 272 17.85 -29.23 4.69
C TRP A 272 18.39 -30.11 5.84
N LYS A 273 19.46 -30.88 5.61
CA LYS A 273 20.10 -31.67 6.68
C LYS A 273 20.64 -30.81 7.81
N GLU A 274 21.16 -29.62 7.52
CA GLU A 274 21.65 -28.70 8.55
C GLU A 274 20.51 -28.11 9.37
N VAL A 275 19.38 -27.79 8.74
CA VAL A 275 18.16 -27.35 9.42
C VAL A 275 17.62 -28.46 10.33
N GLU A 276 17.53 -29.70 9.84
CA GLU A 276 17.04 -30.85 10.62
C GLU A 276 17.98 -31.27 11.75
N ALA A 277 19.28 -31.01 11.59
CA ALA A 277 20.29 -31.20 12.63
C ALA A 277 20.46 -29.98 13.54
N GLU A 278 19.64 -28.93 13.35
CA GLU A 278 19.67 -27.67 14.10
C GLU A 278 21.04 -26.96 14.06
N LYS A 279 21.85 -27.23 13.02
CA LYS A 279 23.17 -26.62 12.79
C LYS A 279 23.08 -25.25 12.12
N THR A 280 21.99 -25.01 11.40
CA THR A 280 21.71 -23.77 10.68
C THR A 280 20.26 -23.37 10.95
N HIS A 281 20.00 -22.06 10.99
CA HIS A 281 18.65 -21.49 11.03
C HIS A 281 18.47 -20.64 9.77
N LEU A 282 17.36 -20.83 9.07
CA LEU A 282 16.94 -20.02 7.91
C LEU A 282 15.92 -18.99 8.36
#